data_AF-A0A238UBQ2-F1
#
_entry.id   AF-A0A238UBQ2-F1
#
_cell.length_a   1.000
_cell.length_b   1.000
_cell.length_c   1.000
_cell.angle_alpha   90.00
_cell.angle_beta   90.00
_cell.angle_gamma   90.00
#
_symmetry.space_group_name_H-M   'P 1'
#
loop_
_entity.id
_entity.type
_entity.pdbx_description
1 polymer ?
#
loop_
_entity_poly.entity_id
_entity_poly.type
_entity_poly.pdbx_seq_one_letter_code
_entity_poly.pdbx_strand_id
1 'polypeptide(L)'
;MRLREIETRIKELRNAIAYSRNEQKIMTIGEGICCNLEIASWFRVLDGQSSQPRYTISEIVNDKVLDINDCIIEENWVKPEII
;
A
#
# COMPACT_ATOMS: atom_id res chain seq x y z
N MET A 1 15.27 -7.49 1.57
CA MET A 1 14.29 -7.18 0.51
C MET A 1 15.04 -6.53 -0.64
N ARG A 2 14.89 -7.05 -1.87
CA ARG A 2 15.49 -6.46 -3.08
C ARG A 2 14.73 -5.18 -3.47
N LEU A 3 15.38 -4.26 -4.18
CA LEU A 3 14.78 -2.98 -4.63
C LEU A 3 13.38 -3.17 -5.23
N ARG A 4 13.24 -4.13 -6.16
CA ARG A 4 11.98 -4.44 -6.82
C ARG A 4 10.89 -4.89 -5.85
N GLU A 5 11.25 -5.61 -4.79
CA GLU A 5 10.28 -6.08 -3.78
C GLU A 5 9.75 -4.88 -2.98
N ILE A 6 10.59 -3.87 -2.69
CA ILE A 6 10.18 -2.62 -2.03
C ILE A 6 9.22 -1.82 -2.92
N GLU A 7 9.56 -1.68 -4.20
CA GLU A 7 8.72 -0.97 -5.17
C GLU A 7 7.35 -1.64 -5.35
N THR A 8 7.33 -2.98 -5.45
CA THR A 8 6.10 -3.77 -5.49
C THR A 8 5.25 -3.52 -4.25
N ARG A 9 5.85 -3.59 -3.05
CA ARG A 9 5.14 -3.35 -1.80
C ARG A 9 4.54 -1.93 -1.72
N ILE A 10 5.30 -0.91 -2.13
CA ILE A 10 4.78 0.47 -2.19
C ILE A 10 3.60 0.56 -3.16
N LYS A 11 3.67 -0.12 -4.31
CA LYS A 11 2.58 -0.14 -5.30
C LYS A 11 1.33 -0.81 -4.74
N GLU A 12 1.46 -1.97 -4.10
CA GLU A 12 0.34 -2.69 -3.46
C GLU A 12 -0.39 -1.81 -2.43
N LEU A 13 0.38 -1.14 -1.55
CA LEU A 13 -0.18 -0.23 -0.54
C LEU A 13 -0.91 0.95 -1.20
N ARG A 14 -0.31 1.56 -2.22
CA ARG A 14 -0.92 2.70 -2.96
C ARG A 14 -2.16 2.30 -3.74
N ASN A 15 -2.18 1.09 -4.28
CA ASN A 15 -3.32 0.51 -4.98
C ASN A 15 -4.47 0.26 -4.00
N ALA A 16 -4.19 -0.40 -2.88
CA ALA A 16 -5.20 -0.65 -1.84
C ALA A 16 -5.84 0.64 -1.33
N ILE A 17 -5.03 1.68 -1.06
CA ILE A 17 -5.54 3.00 -0.66
C ILE A 17 -6.43 3.61 -1.75
N ALA A 18 -6.01 3.56 -3.01
CA ALA A 18 -6.73 4.20 -4.11
C ALA A 18 -8.06 3.48 -4.40
N TYR A 19 -8.01 2.15 -4.51
CA TYR A 19 -9.18 1.30 -4.70
C TYR A 19 -10.18 1.48 -3.58
N SER A 20 -9.73 1.41 -2.32
CA SER A 20 -10.59 1.63 -1.15
C SER A 20 -11.27 2.99 -1.15
N ARG A 21 -10.65 4.04 -1.73
CA ARG A 21 -11.26 5.38 -1.81
C ARG A 21 -12.29 5.47 -2.94
N ASN A 22 -12.09 4.73 -4.03
CA ASN A 22 -13.01 4.65 -5.16
C ASN A 22 -14.27 3.85 -4.80
N GLU A 23 -14.08 2.65 -4.27
CA GLU A 23 -15.14 1.65 -4.02
C GLU A 23 -15.75 1.72 -2.60
N GLN A 24 -16.02 2.92 -2.08
CA GLN A 24 -16.81 3.09 -0.83
C GLN A 24 -16.15 2.70 0.51
N LYS A 25 -14.85 3.00 0.73
CA LYS A 25 -14.17 2.98 2.05
C LYS A 25 -13.98 1.60 2.71
N ILE A 26 -13.49 0.62 1.94
CA ILE A 26 -13.07 -0.72 2.42
C ILE A 26 -12.07 -0.64 3.60
N MET A 27 -11.12 0.28 3.48
CA MET A 27 -10.24 0.71 4.56
C MET A 27 -10.86 1.90 5.29
N THR A 28 -10.79 1.84 6.62
CA THR A 28 -10.99 3.01 7.48
C THR A 28 -9.90 4.05 7.22
N ILE A 29 -10.16 5.29 7.64
CA ILE A 29 -9.16 6.37 7.57
C ILE A 29 -7.87 5.97 8.33
N GLY A 30 -8.01 5.33 9.50
CA GLY A 30 -6.87 4.88 10.30
C GLY A 30 -6.01 3.85 9.57
N GLU A 31 -6.61 2.84 8.96
CA GLU A 31 -5.90 1.82 8.17
C GLU A 31 -5.19 2.44 6.97
N GLY A 32 -5.83 3.41 6.30
CA GLY A 32 -5.21 4.19 5.22
C GLY A 32 -4.02 5.02 5.70
N ILE A 33 -4.06 5.57 6.91
CA ILE A 33 -2.92 6.27 7.53
C ILE A 33 -1.78 5.29 7.80
N CYS A 34 -2.08 4.11 8.38
CA CYS A 34 -1.08 3.07 8.61
C CYS A 34 -0.35 2.67 7.32
N CYS A 35 -1.08 2.46 6.23
CA CYS A 35 -0.47 2.15 4.93
C CYS A 35 0.45 3.28 4.44
N ASN A 36 0.04 4.55 4.60
CA ASN A 36 0.90 5.69 4.26
C ASN A 36 2.16 5.78 5.12
N LEU A 37 2.11 5.41 6.40
CA LEU A 37 3.28 5.35 7.28
C LEU A 37 4.27 4.27 6.84
N GLU A 38 3.78 3.11 6.41
CA GLU A 38 4.63 2.07 5.85
C GLU A 38 5.24 2.51 4.51
N ILE A 39 4.45 3.11 3.60
CA ILE A 39 4.96 3.70 2.35
C ILE A 39 6.10 4.68 2.64
N ALA A 40 5.91 5.62 3.58
CA ALA A 40 6.93 6.59 3.96
C ALA A 40 8.18 5.92 4.55
N SER A 41 8.01 4.83 5.31
CA SER A 41 9.12 4.06 5.87
C SER A 41 9.92 3.36 4.77
N TRP A 42 9.26 2.81 3.75
CA TRP A 42 9.92 2.22 2.60
C TRP A 42 10.64 3.26 1.74
N PHE A 43 10.09 4.46 1.54
CA PHE A 43 10.82 5.53 0.84
C PHE A 43 12.11 5.91 1.56
N ARG A 44 12.13 5.97 2.90
CA ARG A 44 13.37 6.20 3.65
C ARG A 44 14.41 5.10 3.44
N VAL A 45 13.98 3.85 3.22
CA VAL A 45 14.89 2.75 2.86
C VAL A 45 15.46 2.95 1.47
N LEU A 46 14.61 3.32 0.50
CA LEU A 46 15.03 3.61 -0.87
C LEU A 46 16.01 4.79 -0.96
N ASP A 47 15.80 5.82 -0.14
CA ASP A 47 16.66 7.00 -0.04
C ASP A 47 17.97 6.75 0.72
N GLY A 48 18.22 5.51 1.19
CA GLY A 48 19.40 5.17 1.98
C GLY A 48 19.42 5.76 3.40
N GLN A 49 18.31 6.35 3.86
CA GLN A 49 18.19 6.92 5.21
C GLN A 49 18.00 5.83 6.29
N SER A 50 17.65 4.61 5.90
CA SER A 50 17.53 3.45 6.80
C SER A 50 17.78 2.14 6.06
N SER A 51 18.25 1.11 6.77
CA SER A 51 18.44 -0.23 6.19
C SER A 51 17.15 -1.05 6.11
N GLN A 52 16.10 -0.66 6.84
CA GLN A 52 14.83 -1.37 6.95
C GLN A 52 13.70 -0.38 7.31
N PRO A 53 12.43 -0.71 7.03
CA PRO A 53 11.33 0.19 7.34
C PRO A 53 11.20 0.31 8.86
N ARG A 54 11.03 1.53 9.36
CA ARG A 54 10.82 1.78 10.80
C ARG A 54 9.38 1.49 11.25
N TYR A 55 8.48 1.36 10.28
CA TYR A 55 7.09 1.03 10.51
C TYR A 55 6.62 0.08 9.40
N THR A 56 5.93 -0.97 9.81
CA THR A 56 5.20 -1.89 8.95
C THR A 56 3.79 -2.00 9.51
N ILE A 57 2.78 -2.10 8.65
CA ILE A 57 1.40 -2.30 9.10
C ILE A 57 1.25 -3.63 9.86
N SER A 58 0.22 -3.73 10.69
CA SER A 58 -0.12 -4.99 11.36
C SER A 58 -0.61 -6.03 10.36
N GLU A 59 -0.52 -7.31 10.74
CA GLU A 59 -0.96 -8.45 9.94
C GLU A 59 -2.41 -8.29 9.45
N ILE A 60 -3.33 -7.89 10.34
CA ILE A 60 -4.75 -7.65 9.99
C ILE A 60 -4.90 -6.62 8.86
N VAL A 61 -4.12 -5.54 8.89
CA VAL A 61 -4.19 -4.51 7.85
C VAL A 61 -3.48 -4.99 6.58
N ASN A 62 -2.43 -5.80 6.72
CA ASN A 62 -1.76 -6.44 5.60
C ASN A 62 -2.66 -7.41 4.85
N ASP A 63 -3.41 -8.27 5.54
CA ASP A 63 -4.34 -9.21 4.92
C ASP A 63 -5.37 -8.47 4.09
N LYS A 64 -5.93 -7.38 4.64
CA LYS A 64 -6.84 -6.50 3.88
C LYS A 64 -6.17 -5.86 2.65
N VAL A 65 -4.90 -5.49 2.73
CA VAL A 65 -4.16 -4.97 1.55
C VAL A 65 -4.02 -6.04 0.47
N LEU A 66 -3.73 -7.29 0.86
CA LEU A 66 -3.62 -8.40 -0.08
C LEU A 66 -4.98 -8.68 -0.74
N ASP A 67 -6.04 -8.83 0.05
CA ASP A 67 -7.41 -9.05 -0.46
C ASP A 67 -7.82 -7.96 -1.47
N ILE A 68 -7.54 -6.69 -1.16
CA ILE A 68 -7.86 -5.58 -2.07
C ILE A 68 -7.03 -5.68 -3.37
N ASN A 69 -5.75 -6.05 -3.30
CA ASN A 69 -4.95 -6.19 -4.51
C ASN A 69 -5.41 -7.37 -5.37
N ASP A 70 -5.90 -8.46 -4.76
CA ASP A 70 -6.53 -9.56 -5.48
C ASP A 70 -7.80 -9.08 -6.18
N CYS A 71 -8.68 -8.32 -5.51
CA CYS A 71 -9.85 -7.71 -6.15
C CYS A 71 -9.48 -6.81 -7.33
N ILE A 72 -8.42 -5.99 -7.20
CA ILE A 72 -7.93 -5.13 -8.29
C ILE A 72 -7.54 -5.96 -9.52
N ILE A 73 -6.90 -7.11 -9.30
CA ILE A 73 -6.48 -8.01 -10.39
C ILE A 73 -7.71 -8.68 -11.02
N GLU A 74 -8.60 -9.24 -10.21
CA GLU A 74 -9.81 -9.93 -10.67
C GLU A 74 -10.74 -9.02 -11.48
N GLU A 75 -10.92 -7.79 -11.03
CA GLU A 75 -11.79 -6.80 -11.68
C GLU A 75 -11.10 -6.07 -12.85
N ASN A 76 -9.81 -6.33 -13.09
CA ASN A 76 -8.97 -5.54 -14.00
C ASN A 76 -9.08 -4.03 -13.72
N TRP A 77 -9.16 -3.66 -12.44
CA TRP A 77 -9.36 -2.28 -12.05
C TRP A 77 -8.12 -1.44 -12.37
N VAL A 78 -8.35 -0.31 -13.03
CA VAL A 78 -7.29 0.65 -13.35
C VAL A 78 -7.44 1.85 -12.44
N LYS A 79 -6.35 2.19 -11.74
CA LYS A 79 -6.32 3.36 -10.88
C LYS A 79 -6.65 4.63 -11.67
N PRO A 80 -7.68 5.41 -11.28
CA PRO A 80 -7.98 6.68 -11.93
C PRO A 80 -6.78 7.62 -11.85
N GLU A 81 -6.38 8.19 -12.99
CA GLU A 81 -5.46 9.32 -13.02
C GLU A 81 -6.22 10.56 -12.55
N ILE A 82 -5.63 11.30 -11.60
CA ILE A 82 -6.16 12.60 -11.21
C ILE A 82 -5.73 13.57 -12.30
N ILE A 83 -6.69 13.99 -13.14
CA ILE A 83 -6.53 15.03 -14.17
C ILE A 83 -6.52 16.41 -13.50
#